data_AF-A0A4V2RXU4-F1
#
_entry.id   AF-A0A4V2RXU4-F1
#
_cell.length_a   1.000
_cell.length_b   1.000
_cell.length_c   1.000
_cell.angle_alpha   90.00
_cell.angle_beta   90.00
_cell.angle_gamma   90.00
#
_symmetry.space_group_name_H-M   'P 1'
#
loop_
_entity.id
_entity.type
_entity.pdbx_description
1 polymer ?
#
loop_
_entity_poly.entity_id
_entity_poly.type
_entity_poly.pdbx_seq_one_letter_code
_entity_poly.pdbx_strand_id
1 'polypeptide(L)'
;MSRRMTPYVSSRGRRLAMRAVLAVAMAVGWASVGAAATRTHPQARASAPASQKMIDRFDDLLDHKQYAALGDALEREHDAGRGRLARGWQDRRLRDGGSAYLGFVYSRELMRSAARSARRDRARLREQASLVAIYTMAVLTIDGPRCADASAPSQRSEQLFDLAAEAFAWAAAMPEDRRDRIIDEALALEQATAPLRRDDDFICLGGAEHIARALQDPASRVEPRDGDGVTVTPGRSMAARFADPATARPMQALARRTIRADLCRMLDQMRT
;
A
#
# COMPACT_ATOMS: atom_id res chain seq x y z
N MET A 1 34.12 -34.25 2.59
CA MET A 1 33.19 -33.82 3.65
C MET A 1 31.77 -34.00 3.15
N SER A 2 31.12 -35.10 3.55
CA SER A 2 29.83 -35.55 3.02
C SER A 2 28.71 -35.17 4.00
N ARG A 3 27.78 -34.29 3.59
CA ARG A 3 26.60 -33.93 4.39
C ARG A 3 25.47 -34.88 4.06
N ARG A 4 25.08 -35.69 5.05
CA ARG A 4 23.91 -36.58 5.02
C ARG A 4 22.64 -35.74 5.07
N MET A 5 21.76 -35.92 4.09
CA MET A 5 20.37 -35.46 4.12
C MET A 5 19.54 -36.41 5.00
N THR A 6 18.83 -35.86 5.97
CA THR A 6 17.77 -36.54 6.73
C THR A 6 16.41 -36.24 6.09
N PRO A 7 15.51 -37.23 5.91
CA PRO A 7 14.18 -36.98 5.38
C PRO A 7 13.23 -36.44 6.46
N TYR A 8 12.43 -35.45 6.07
CA TYR A 8 11.34 -34.87 6.86
C TYR A 8 10.09 -35.76 6.73
N VAL A 9 9.62 -36.28 7.87
CA VAL A 9 8.43 -37.14 7.98
C VAL A 9 7.19 -36.26 8.16
N SER A 10 6.21 -36.43 7.28
CA SER A 10 4.91 -35.74 7.32
C SER A 10 4.01 -36.34 8.40
N SER A 11 3.52 -35.53 9.32
CA SER A 11 2.47 -35.89 10.28
C SER A 11 1.09 -35.44 9.79
N ARG A 12 0.52 -36.18 8.83
CA ARG A 12 -0.93 -36.19 8.62
C ARG A 12 -1.57 -37.04 9.72
N GLY A 13 -2.41 -36.44 10.55
CA GLY A 13 -3.26 -37.22 11.43
C GLY A 13 -4.14 -36.41 12.39
N ARG A 14 -5.46 -36.57 12.20
CA ARG A 14 -6.56 -36.37 13.17
C ARG A 14 -6.92 -34.89 13.38
N ARG A 15 -8.17 -34.43 13.34
CA ARG A 15 -9.48 -35.03 13.69
C ARG A 15 -10.58 -34.29 12.92
N LEU A 16 -11.50 -35.03 12.30
CA LEU A 16 -12.83 -34.54 11.95
C LEU A 16 -13.81 -35.24 12.90
N ALA A 17 -14.34 -34.47 13.85
CA ALA A 17 -15.47 -34.87 14.68
C ALA A 17 -16.60 -33.89 14.38
N MET A 18 -17.57 -34.44 13.67
CA MET A 18 -18.94 -34.00 13.44
C MET A 18 -19.63 -33.57 14.75
N ARG A 19 -20.35 -32.43 14.72
CA ARG A 19 -21.64 -32.26 15.40
C ARG A 19 -22.33 -30.96 14.99
N ALA A 20 -23.49 -31.14 14.39
CA ALA A 20 -24.54 -30.14 14.20
C ALA A 20 -25.32 -29.93 15.51
N VAL A 21 -25.63 -28.67 15.83
CA VAL A 21 -26.74 -28.23 16.70
C VAL A 21 -27.10 -26.83 16.19
N LEU A 22 -28.17 -26.70 15.40
CA LEU A 22 -29.56 -26.36 15.78
C LEU A 22 -29.78 -24.89 16.20
N ALA A 23 -30.78 -24.32 15.53
CA ALA A 23 -31.35 -22.99 15.58
C ALA A 23 -31.81 -22.49 16.98
N VAL A 24 -32.06 -21.16 17.04
CA VAL A 24 -33.29 -20.48 17.53
C VAL A 24 -32.98 -19.20 18.33
N ALA A 25 -33.69 -18.13 17.96
CA ALA A 25 -34.05 -16.94 18.77
C ALA A 25 -32.91 -15.95 19.13
N MET A 26 -33.11 -14.65 19.29
CA MET A 26 -34.33 -13.85 19.38
C MET A 26 -33.99 -12.39 19.05
N ALA A 27 -34.91 -11.72 18.36
CA ALA A 27 -34.95 -10.27 18.25
C ALA A 27 -35.24 -9.66 19.64
N VAL A 28 -34.37 -8.77 20.12
CA VAL A 28 -34.68 -7.84 21.21
C VAL A 28 -34.14 -6.47 20.82
N GLY A 29 -35.07 -5.55 20.60
CA GLY A 29 -34.82 -4.21 20.09
C GLY A 29 -34.19 -3.28 21.12
N TRP A 30 -33.43 -2.32 20.62
CA TRP A 30 -32.99 -1.13 21.34
C TRP A 30 -33.28 0.09 20.46
N ALA A 31 -34.45 0.68 20.66
CA ALA A 31 -34.75 2.03 20.21
C ALA A 31 -34.22 3.00 21.27
N SER A 32 -33.08 3.64 20.98
CA SER A 32 -32.56 4.75 21.78
C SER A 32 -32.64 6.03 20.94
N VAL A 33 -33.77 6.74 21.05
CA VAL A 33 -33.94 8.08 20.50
C VAL A 33 -33.20 9.06 21.43
N GLY A 34 -31.92 9.30 21.15
CA GLY A 34 -31.12 10.33 21.79
C GLY A 34 -31.18 11.62 20.98
N ALA A 35 -31.75 12.68 21.55
CA ALA A 35 -31.77 14.02 20.98
C ALA A 35 -30.34 14.56 20.84
N ALA A 36 -29.83 14.61 19.61
CA ALA A 36 -28.53 15.20 19.31
C ALA A 36 -28.63 16.73 19.33
N ALA A 37 -28.06 17.37 20.35
CA ALA A 37 -27.80 18.80 20.36
C ALA A 37 -26.78 19.14 19.26
N THR A 38 -27.26 19.69 18.15
CA THR A 38 -26.44 20.24 17.07
C THR A 38 -25.68 21.47 17.56
N ARG A 39 -24.46 21.28 18.06
CA ARG A 39 -23.48 22.37 18.18
C ARG A 39 -23.00 22.72 16.78
N THR A 40 -23.58 23.75 16.19
CA THR A 40 -23.08 24.40 14.98
C THR A 40 -21.75 25.10 15.32
N HIS A 41 -20.64 24.39 15.16
CA HIS A 41 -19.35 25.07 15.04
C HIS A 41 -19.37 25.89 13.75
N PRO A 42 -18.96 27.18 13.77
CA PRO A 42 -18.77 27.96 12.57
C PRO A 42 -17.60 27.36 11.79
N GLN A 43 -17.94 26.45 10.90
CA GLN A 43 -17.02 25.82 9.98
C GLN A 43 -16.59 26.91 9.01
N ALA A 44 -15.39 27.44 9.21
CA ALA A 44 -14.74 28.33 8.26
C ALA A 44 -14.83 27.66 6.89
N ARG A 45 -15.72 28.17 6.03
CA ARG A 45 -15.86 27.78 4.63
C ARG A 45 -14.56 28.19 3.96
N ALA A 46 -13.53 27.36 4.06
CA ALA A 46 -12.48 27.34 3.06
C ALA A 46 -13.21 27.32 1.71
N SER A 47 -12.95 28.32 0.88
CA SER A 47 -13.72 28.59 -0.33
C SER A 47 -13.76 27.32 -1.16
N ALA A 48 -14.94 26.67 -1.23
CA ALA A 48 -15.16 25.41 -1.94
C ALA A 48 -14.47 25.33 -3.34
N PRO A 49 -14.37 26.42 -4.13
CA PRO A 49 -13.66 26.40 -5.40
C PRO A 49 -12.16 26.07 -5.32
N ALA A 50 -11.44 26.55 -4.31
CA ALA A 50 -9.99 26.34 -4.21
C ALA A 50 -9.65 24.89 -3.82
N SER A 51 -10.44 24.30 -2.92
CA SER A 51 -10.30 22.89 -2.54
C SER A 51 -10.62 21.95 -3.70
N GLN A 52 -11.64 22.26 -4.50
CA GLN A 52 -11.99 21.45 -5.68
C GLN A 52 -10.89 21.49 -6.74
N LYS A 53 -10.39 22.67 -7.08
CA LYS A 53 -9.29 22.83 -8.06
C LYS A 53 -8.03 22.04 -7.68
N MET A 54 -7.74 21.92 -6.40
CA MET A 54 -6.63 21.10 -5.89
C MET A 54 -6.89 19.61 -6.11
N ILE A 55 -8.10 19.13 -5.78
CA ILE A 55 -8.51 17.73 -5.99
C ILE A 55 -8.46 17.39 -7.48
N ASP A 56 -9.02 18.24 -8.34
CA ASP A 56 -9.02 18.05 -9.79
C ASP A 56 -7.59 17.94 -10.34
N ARG A 57 -6.66 18.74 -9.80
CA ARG A 57 -5.24 18.65 -10.14
C ARG A 57 -4.62 17.31 -9.73
N PHE A 58 -4.92 16.81 -8.54
CA PHE A 58 -4.38 15.52 -8.11
C PHE A 58 -4.91 14.38 -8.96
N ASP A 59 -6.20 14.43 -9.30
CA ASP A 59 -6.84 13.47 -10.21
C ASP A 59 -6.20 13.50 -11.60
N ASP A 60 -6.03 14.70 -12.17
CA ASP A 60 -5.37 14.88 -13.48
C ASP A 60 -3.94 14.32 -13.49
N LEU A 61 -3.14 14.61 -12.46
CA LEU A 61 -1.77 14.10 -12.36
C LEU A 61 -1.74 12.57 -12.20
N LEU A 62 -2.68 11.99 -11.45
CA LEU A 62 -2.78 10.55 -11.27
C LEU A 62 -3.22 9.84 -12.56
N ASP A 63 -4.26 10.36 -13.22
CA ASP A 63 -4.83 9.78 -14.44
C ASP A 63 -3.81 9.82 -15.60
N HIS A 64 -2.97 10.86 -15.65
CA HIS A 64 -1.87 10.98 -16.60
C HIS A 64 -0.56 10.34 -16.12
N LYS A 65 -0.58 9.56 -15.02
CA LYS A 65 0.58 8.82 -14.48
C LYS A 65 1.80 9.71 -14.19
N GLN A 66 1.57 10.98 -13.86
CA GLN A 66 2.60 11.96 -13.54
C GLN A 66 3.01 11.85 -12.07
N TYR A 67 3.46 10.66 -11.65
CA TYR A 67 3.70 10.33 -10.24
C TYR A 67 4.66 11.29 -9.55
N ALA A 68 5.76 11.68 -10.20
CA ALA A 68 6.70 12.66 -9.61
C ALA A 68 6.01 14.01 -9.31
N ALA A 69 5.30 14.56 -10.30
CA ALA A 69 4.58 15.81 -10.13
C ALA A 69 3.43 15.72 -9.12
N LEU A 70 2.76 14.56 -9.03
CA LEU A 70 1.76 14.28 -8.00
C LEU A 70 2.39 14.29 -6.60
N GLY A 71 3.53 13.64 -6.42
CA GLY A 71 4.31 13.66 -5.17
C GLY A 71 4.65 15.08 -4.74
N ASP A 72 5.22 15.88 -5.65
CA ASP A 72 5.56 17.28 -5.39
C ASP A 72 4.32 18.14 -5.08
N ALA A 73 3.20 17.85 -5.72
CA ALA A 73 1.94 18.56 -5.47
C ALA A 73 1.38 18.23 -4.08
N LEU A 74 1.40 16.96 -3.68
CA LEU A 74 0.96 16.51 -2.36
C LEU A 74 1.87 17.03 -1.25
N GLU A 75 3.20 17.00 -1.47
CA GLU A 75 4.16 17.51 -0.50
C GLU A 75 3.97 19.01 -0.23
N ARG A 76 3.62 19.82 -1.22
CA ARG A 76 3.40 21.26 -1.00
C ARG A 76 2.19 21.58 -0.11
N GLU A 77 1.26 20.65 0.06
CA GLU A 77 0.06 20.87 0.87
C GLU A 77 0.30 20.57 2.37
N HIS A 78 1.29 21.27 2.95
CA HIS A 78 1.65 21.15 4.36
C HIS A 78 0.77 21.97 5.33
N ASP A 79 -0.02 22.92 4.81
CA ASP A 79 -0.97 23.67 5.63
C ASP A 79 -1.96 22.71 6.33
N ALA A 80 -2.31 23.00 7.59
CA ALA A 80 -3.12 22.07 8.39
C ALA A 80 -4.49 21.78 7.75
N GLY A 81 -5.09 22.75 7.05
CA GLY A 81 -6.34 22.57 6.31
C GLY A 81 -6.15 21.77 5.04
N ARG A 82 -5.21 22.20 4.18
CA ARG A 82 -4.96 21.57 2.86
C ARG A 82 -4.37 20.17 2.97
N GLY A 83 -3.49 19.94 3.93
CA GLY A 83 -2.93 18.62 4.20
C GLY A 83 -3.96 17.60 4.68
N ARG A 84 -5.00 18.03 5.42
CA ARG A 84 -6.13 17.13 5.76
C ARG A 84 -6.93 16.75 4.51
N LEU A 85 -7.16 17.69 3.61
CA LEU A 85 -7.85 17.43 2.34
C LEU A 85 -7.05 16.50 1.43
N ALA A 86 -5.74 16.73 1.29
CA ALA A 86 -4.84 15.87 0.52
C ALA A 86 -4.84 14.43 1.05
N ARG A 87 -4.73 14.25 2.38
CA ARG A 87 -4.81 12.91 3.00
C ARG A 87 -6.18 12.25 2.84
N GLY A 88 -7.27 13.01 2.91
CA GLY A 88 -8.61 12.48 2.64
C GLY A 88 -8.80 12.06 1.19
N TRP A 89 -8.18 12.78 0.26
CA TRP A 89 -8.12 12.40 -1.15
C TRP A 89 -7.31 11.11 -1.36
N GLN A 90 -6.13 10.99 -0.75
CA GLN A 90 -5.29 9.79 -0.81
C GLN A 90 -6.02 8.56 -0.26
N ASP A 91 -6.62 8.64 0.94
CA ASP A 91 -7.35 7.52 1.56
C ASP A 91 -8.49 7.03 0.67
N ARG A 92 -9.29 7.95 0.13
CA ARG A 92 -10.38 7.62 -0.79
C ARG A 92 -9.84 6.94 -2.06
N ARG A 93 -8.86 7.55 -2.73
CA ARG A 93 -8.30 6.98 -3.96
C ARG A 93 -7.64 5.61 -3.73
N LEU A 94 -7.03 5.39 -2.56
CA LEU A 94 -6.51 4.08 -2.17
C LEU A 94 -7.64 3.04 -2.03
N ARG A 95 -8.74 3.41 -1.36
CA ARG A 95 -9.94 2.56 -1.18
C ARG A 95 -10.70 2.29 -2.47
N ASP A 96 -10.57 3.18 -3.46
CA ASP A 96 -11.14 3.02 -4.79
C ASP A 96 -10.26 2.15 -5.71
N GLY A 97 -9.20 1.52 -5.17
CA GLY A 97 -8.28 0.68 -5.95
C GLY A 97 -7.31 1.48 -6.82
N GLY A 98 -6.97 2.71 -6.41
CA GLY A 98 -5.96 3.53 -7.07
C GLY A 98 -4.56 2.91 -7.04
N SER A 99 -3.64 3.53 -7.78
CA SER A 99 -2.26 3.06 -7.92
C SER A 99 -1.56 2.83 -6.58
N ALA A 100 -0.73 1.79 -6.49
CA ALA A 100 0.14 1.49 -5.36
C ALA A 100 1.05 2.67 -5.00
N TYR A 101 1.37 3.55 -5.96
CA TYR A 101 2.07 4.82 -5.70
C TYR A 101 1.44 5.61 -4.54
N LEU A 102 0.10 5.65 -4.48
CA LEU A 102 -0.62 6.35 -3.42
C LEU A 102 -0.31 5.77 -2.03
N GLY A 103 -0.13 4.46 -1.94
CA GLY A 103 0.28 3.79 -0.70
C GLY A 103 1.64 4.26 -0.19
N PHE A 104 2.61 4.46 -1.09
CA PHE A 104 3.95 4.97 -0.75
C PHE A 104 3.85 6.38 -0.16
N VAL A 105 3.23 7.30 -0.91
CA VAL A 105 3.15 8.71 -0.48
C VAL A 105 2.29 8.87 0.76
N TYR A 106 1.18 8.14 0.86
CA TYR A 106 0.24 8.27 1.95
C TYR A 106 0.83 7.76 3.27
N SER A 107 1.49 6.61 3.28
CA SER A 107 2.18 6.10 4.46
C SER A 107 3.24 7.09 4.98
N ARG A 108 4.07 7.62 4.08
CA ARG A 108 5.09 8.62 4.40
C ARG A 108 4.50 9.91 4.96
N GLU A 109 3.41 10.40 4.37
CA GLU A 109 2.71 11.60 4.86
C GLU A 109 2.07 11.41 6.22
N LEU A 110 1.52 10.23 6.50
CA LEU A 110 0.99 9.87 7.81
C LEU A 110 2.11 9.89 8.85
N MET A 111 3.30 9.37 8.53
CA MET A 111 4.47 9.44 9.41
C MET A 111 4.94 10.86 9.68
N ARG A 112 5.11 11.68 8.63
CA ARG A 112 5.45 13.10 8.77
C ARG A 112 4.40 13.87 9.57
N SER A 113 3.13 13.50 9.45
CA SER A 113 2.04 14.08 10.24
C SER A 113 2.11 13.64 11.70
N ALA A 114 2.44 12.36 11.98
CA ALA A 114 2.59 11.84 13.32
C ALA A 114 3.72 12.55 14.09
N ALA A 115 4.84 12.82 13.42
CA ALA A 115 5.98 13.54 14.00
C ALA A 115 5.61 14.94 14.53
N ARG A 116 4.70 15.63 13.83
CA ARG A 116 4.23 16.98 14.16
C ARG A 116 2.97 17.01 15.03
N SER A 117 2.35 15.86 15.28
CA SER A 117 1.08 15.77 16.01
C SER A 117 1.27 15.67 17.52
N ALA A 118 0.23 16.05 18.26
CA ALA A 118 0.12 15.82 19.69
C ALA A 118 0.22 14.33 20.03
N ARG A 119 0.64 14.00 21.26
CA ARG A 119 0.91 12.62 21.69
C ARG A 119 -0.26 11.65 21.42
N ARG A 120 -1.50 12.11 21.63
CA ARG A 120 -2.71 11.29 21.41
C ARG A 120 -2.87 10.88 19.95
N ASP A 121 -2.69 11.80 19.01
CA ASP A 121 -2.87 11.54 17.58
C ASP A 121 -1.65 10.85 16.93
N ARG A 122 -0.46 11.05 17.51
CA ARG A 122 0.79 10.47 17.01
C ARG A 122 0.72 8.95 16.87
N ALA A 123 0.29 8.24 17.91
CA ALA A 123 0.22 6.78 17.88
C ALA A 123 -0.75 6.27 16.80
N ARG A 124 -1.93 6.90 16.69
CA ARG A 124 -2.94 6.56 15.67
C ARG A 124 -2.40 6.76 14.25
N LEU A 125 -1.73 7.88 14.00
CA LEU A 125 -1.16 8.17 12.68
C LEU A 125 -0.04 7.21 12.30
N ARG A 126 0.82 6.82 13.27
CA ARG A 126 1.86 5.81 13.04
C ARG A 126 1.27 4.44 12.72
N GLU A 127 0.26 4.01 13.48
CA GLU A 127 -0.47 2.77 13.21
C GLU A 127 -1.12 2.80 11.82
N GLN A 128 -1.79 3.89 11.46
CA GLN A 128 -2.36 4.03 10.12
C GLN A 128 -1.27 4.01 9.02
N ALA A 129 -0.12 4.65 9.24
CA ALA A 129 1.00 4.61 8.30
C ALA A 129 1.54 3.19 8.11
N SER A 130 1.67 2.43 9.20
CA SER A 130 2.05 1.01 9.19
C SER A 130 1.05 0.16 8.42
N LEU A 131 -0.25 0.35 8.64
CA LEU A 131 -1.31 -0.36 7.91
C LEU A 131 -1.18 -0.12 6.41
N VAL A 132 -1.05 1.15 6.00
CA VAL A 132 -0.92 1.52 4.58
C VAL A 132 0.37 0.95 3.99
N ALA A 133 1.50 0.96 4.71
CA ALA A 133 2.76 0.37 4.24
C ALA A 133 2.63 -1.15 4.04
N ILE A 134 2.04 -1.87 5.00
CA ILE A 134 1.80 -3.31 4.93
C ILE A 134 0.83 -3.65 3.79
N TYR A 135 -0.26 -2.90 3.63
CA TYR A 135 -1.19 -3.01 2.51
C TYR A 135 -0.45 -2.83 1.18
N THR A 136 0.40 -1.81 1.06
CA THR A 136 1.13 -1.53 -0.18
C THR A 136 2.10 -2.65 -0.51
N MET A 137 2.80 -3.20 0.49
CA MET A 137 3.65 -4.39 0.31
C MET A 137 2.84 -5.60 -0.17
N ALA A 138 1.65 -5.82 0.39
CA ALA A 138 0.74 -6.87 -0.05
C ALA A 138 0.32 -6.69 -1.52
N VAL A 139 -0.06 -5.48 -1.92
CA VAL A 139 -0.40 -5.14 -3.32
C VAL A 139 0.78 -5.40 -4.25
N LEU A 140 1.99 -4.94 -3.91
CA LEU A 140 3.19 -5.20 -4.72
C LEU A 140 3.45 -6.70 -4.89
N THR A 141 3.28 -7.49 -3.83
CA THR A 141 3.50 -8.94 -3.87
C THR A 141 2.41 -9.67 -4.68
N ILE A 142 1.16 -9.28 -4.51
CA ILE A 142 0.01 -9.96 -5.14
C ILE A 142 -0.20 -9.52 -6.59
N ASP A 143 0.01 -8.25 -6.90
CA ASP A 143 -0.16 -7.70 -8.24
C ASP A 143 1.15 -7.68 -9.04
N GLY A 144 2.30 -7.87 -8.40
CA GLY A 144 3.61 -8.01 -9.04
C GLY A 144 3.65 -9.04 -10.19
N PRO A 145 3.01 -10.23 -10.08
CA PRO A 145 2.93 -11.18 -11.18
C PRO A 145 2.20 -10.67 -12.44
N ARG A 146 1.51 -9.52 -12.39
CA ARG A 146 0.94 -8.87 -13.58
C ARG A 146 2.01 -8.17 -14.41
N CYS A 147 3.19 -7.92 -13.88
CA CYS A 147 4.28 -7.28 -14.60
C CYS A 147 4.99 -8.28 -15.50
N ALA A 148 5.26 -7.91 -16.75
CA ALA A 148 6.08 -8.72 -17.65
C ALA A 148 7.54 -8.79 -17.17
N ASP A 149 8.03 -7.70 -16.59
CA ASP A 149 9.34 -7.62 -15.94
C ASP A 149 9.20 -7.96 -14.45
N ALA A 150 9.63 -9.17 -14.08
CA ALA A 150 9.56 -9.65 -12.70
C ALA A 150 10.48 -8.90 -11.72
N SER A 151 11.44 -8.10 -12.22
CA SER A 151 12.31 -7.31 -11.35
C SER A 151 11.68 -5.99 -10.90
N ALA A 152 10.67 -5.49 -11.62
CA ALA A 152 10.01 -4.21 -11.28
C ALA A 152 9.31 -4.27 -9.91
N PRO A 153 8.46 -5.27 -9.58
CA PRO A 153 7.83 -5.36 -8.26
C PRO A 153 8.84 -5.46 -7.12
N SER A 154 9.93 -6.22 -7.30
CA SER A 154 11.00 -6.35 -6.30
C SER A 154 11.66 -5.01 -6.00
N GLN A 155 12.01 -4.25 -7.04
CA GLN A 155 12.57 -2.91 -6.88
C GLN A 155 11.58 -1.95 -6.19
N ARG A 156 10.27 -2.07 -6.48
CA ARG A 156 9.25 -1.27 -5.77
C ARG A 156 9.14 -1.66 -4.30
N SER A 157 9.26 -2.94 -3.97
CA SER A 157 9.28 -3.39 -2.57
C SER A 157 10.48 -2.81 -1.82
N GLU A 158 11.68 -2.81 -2.43
CA GLU A 158 12.88 -2.17 -1.86
C GLU A 158 12.66 -0.67 -1.63
N GLN A 159 12.15 0.05 -2.64
CA GLN A 159 11.81 1.47 -2.51
C GLN A 159 10.79 1.73 -1.40
N LEU A 160 9.80 0.83 -1.24
CA LEU A 160 8.80 0.93 -0.19
C LEU A 160 9.45 0.76 1.18
N PHE A 161 10.37 -0.21 1.35
CA PHE A 161 11.11 -0.38 2.58
C PHE A 161 11.92 0.87 2.94
N ASP A 162 12.60 1.47 1.97
CA ASP A 162 13.38 2.68 2.21
C ASP A 162 12.48 3.86 2.59
N LEU A 163 11.40 4.08 1.85
CA LEU A 163 10.52 5.23 2.03
C LEU A 163 9.60 5.12 3.25
N ALA A 164 9.24 3.89 3.64
CA ALA A 164 8.35 3.59 4.75
C ALA A 164 9.06 2.85 5.90
N ALA A 165 10.39 2.95 6.00
CA ALA A 165 11.20 2.28 7.02
C ALA A 165 10.67 2.53 8.44
N GLU A 166 10.35 3.77 8.77
CA GLU A 166 9.78 4.13 10.09
C GLU A 166 8.44 3.43 10.34
N ALA A 167 7.61 3.24 9.30
CA ALA A 167 6.30 2.60 9.42
C ALA A 167 6.41 1.10 9.63
N PHE A 168 7.33 0.44 8.94
CA PHE A 168 7.62 -0.96 9.19
C PHE A 168 8.27 -1.17 10.56
N ALA A 169 9.23 -0.32 10.95
CA ALA A 169 9.86 -0.39 12.27
C ALA A 169 8.84 -0.20 13.40
N TRP A 170 7.91 0.75 13.24
CA TRP A 170 6.82 0.93 14.21
C TRP A 170 5.91 -0.30 14.30
N ALA A 171 5.57 -0.92 13.17
CA ALA A 171 4.76 -2.15 13.13
C ALA A 171 5.48 -3.34 13.78
N ALA A 172 6.77 -3.51 13.49
CA ALA A 172 7.61 -4.57 14.05
C ALA A 172 7.74 -4.47 15.57
N ALA A 173 7.78 -3.24 16.11
CA ALA A 173 7.85 -2.97 17.54
C ALA A 173 6.52 -3.11 18.29
N MET A 174 5.39 -3.32 17.60
CA MET A 174 4.09 -3.53 18.26
C MET A 174 4.06 -4.86 19.03
N PRO A 175 3.20 -4.96 20.08
CA PRO A 175 2.80 -6.25 20.61
C PRO A 175 2.29 -7.18 19.51
N GLU A 176 2.58 -8.48 19.63
CA GLU A 176 2.28 -9.48 18.59
C GLU A 176 0.81 -9.51 18.19
N ASP A 177 -0.11 -9.45 19.15
CA ASP A 177 -1.55 -9.41 18.92
C ASP A 177 -1.98 -8.19 18.09
N ARG A 178 -1.36 -7.04 18.34
CA ARG A 178 -1.63 -5.81 17.60
C ARG A 178 -1.01 -5.83 16.21
N ARG A 179 0.18 -6.42 16.07
CA ARG A 179 0.85 -6.62 14.79
C ARG A 179 0.06 -7.58 13.89
N ASP A 180 -0.45 -8.66 14.44
CA ASP A 180 -1.30 -9.59 13.68
C ASP A 180 -2.59 -8.92 13.23
N ARG A 181 -3.23 -8.15 14.12
CA ARG A 181 -4.42 -7.38 13.77
C ARG A 181 -4.18 -6.41 12.61
N ILE A 182 -3.07 -5.65 12.63
CA ILE A 182 -2.80 -4.68 11.55
C ILE A 182 -2.48 -5.37 10.22
N ILE A 183 -1.84 -6.54 10.24
CA ILE A 183 -1.66 -7.39 9.04
C ILE A 183 -3.03 -7.82 8.51
N ASP A 184 -3.90 -8.35 9.38
CA ASP A 184 -5.22 -8.82 8.97
C ASP A 184 -6.10 -7.67 8.43
N GLU A 185 -6.03 -6.48 9.03
CA GLU A 185 -6.69 -5.27 8.52
C GLU A 185 -6.14 -4.82 7.15
N ALA A 186 -4.83 -4.87 6.96
CA ALA A 186 -4.20 -4.56 5.67
C ALA A 186 -4.62 -5.56 4.58
N LEU A 187 -4.72 -6.84 4.90
CA LEU A 187 -5.18 -7.88 3.97
C LEU A 187 -6.69 -7.77 3.68
N ALA A 188 -7.50 -7.38 4.67
CA ALA A 188 -8.91 -7.05 4.43
C ALA A 188 -9.06 -5.86 3.46
N LEU A 189 -8.20 -4.85 3.59
CA LEU A 189 -8.16 -3.73 2.64
C LEU A 189 -7.69 -4.18 1.24
N GLU A 190 -6.69 -5.07 1.14
CA GLU A 190 -6.29 -5.67 -0.14
C GLU A 190 -7.46 -6.38 -0.81
N GLN A 191 -8.18 -7.23 -0.07
CA GLN A 191 -9.30 -7.99 -0.59
C GLN A 191 -10.45 -7.08 -1.04
N ALA A 192 -10.75 -6.02 -0.29
CA ALA A 192 -11.80 -5.06 -0.61
C ALA A 192 -11.48 -4.24 -1.88
N THR A 193 -10.21 -3.89 -2.07
CA THR A 193 -9.77 -3.06 -3.20
C THR A 193 -9.42 -3.87 -4.45
N ALA A 194 -9.06 -5.16 -4.30
CA ALA A 194 -8.63 -6.04 -5.39
C ALA A 194 -9.52 -6.03 -6.65
N PRO A 195 -10.86 -6.12 -6.57
CA PRO A 195 -11.71 -6.09 -7.76
C PRO A 195 -11.77 -4.72 -8.45
N LEU A 196 -11.35 -3.65 -7.76
CA LEU A 196 -11.37 -2.28 -8.28
C LEU A 196 -10.05 -1.89 -8.98
N ARG A 197 -8.95 -2.55 -8.61
CA ARG A 197 -7.61 -2.23 -9.12
C ARG A 197 -7.47 -2.58 -10.60
N ARG A 198 -7.09 -1.59 -11.40
CA ARG A 198 -6.70 -1.75 -12.80
C ARG A 198 -5.24 -2.23 -12.91
N ASP A 199 -4.77 -2.44 -14.14
CA ASP A 199 -3.33 -2.59 -14.37
C ASP A 199 -2.61 -1.31 -13.91
N ASP A 200 -1.60 -1.48 -13.06
CA ASP A 200 -0.91 -0.36 -12.42
C ASP A 200 0.52 -0.26 -12.96
N ASP A 201 0.71 0.69 -13.87
CA ASP A 201 2.02 0.98 -14.46
C ASP A 201 3.08 1.25 -13.40
N PHE A 202 2.73 1.86 -12.27
CA PHE A 202 3.70 2.17 -11.24
C PHE A 202 4.43 0.91 -10.74
N ILE A 203 3.70 -0.20 -10.56
CA ILE A 203 4.25 -1.49 -10.09
C ILE A 203 5.18 -2.09 -11.16
N CYS A 204 4.83 -1.94 -12.44
CA CYS A 204 5.50 -2.60 -13.55
C CYS A 204 6.53 -1.74 -14.30
N LEU A 205 6.78 -0.52 -13.83
CA LEU A 205 7.85 0.36 -14.31
C LEU A 205 9.04 0.32 -13.35
N GLY A 206 10.24 0.49 -13.89
CA GLY A 206 11.49 0.66 -13.14
C GLY A 206 12.38 -0.59 -13.12
N GLY A 207 11.85 -1.76 -13.44
CA GLY A 207 12.62 -3.00 -13.50
C GLY A 207 13.74 -2.99 -14.56
N ALA A 208 14.59 -4.02 -14.50
CA ALA A 208 15.77 -4.18 -15.35
C ALA A 208 15.46 -4.16 -16.85
N GLU A 209 14.36 -4.78 -17.30
CA GLU A 209 13.97 -4.75 -18.71
C GLU A 209 13.53 -3.33 -19.11
N HIS A 210 12.76 -2.68 -18.24
CA HIS A 210 12.32 -1.30 -18.47
C HIS A 210 13.51 -0.33 -18.53
N ILE A 211 14.48 -0.46 -17.62
CA ILE A 211 15.73 0.32 -17.64
C ILE A 211 16.52 0.03 -18.91
N ALA A 212 16.70 -1.24 -19.29
CA ALA A 212 17.43 -1.61 -20.50
C ALA A 212 16.81 -1.01 -21.76
N ARG A 213 15.47 -1.02 -21.85
CA ARG A 213 14.73 -0.36 -22.94
C ARG A 213 14.90 1.16 -22.90
N ALA A 214 14.82 1.77 -21.73
CA ALA A 214 15.01 3.21 -21.57
C ALA A 214 16.42 3.65 -22.01
N LEU A 215 17.46 2.87 -21.71
CA LEU A 215 18.83 3.14 -22.16
C LEU A 215 19.00 3.08 -23.68
N GLN A 216 18.12 2.38 -24.39
CA GLN A 216 18.11 2.28 -25.85
C GLN A 216 17.20 3.33 -26.52
N ASP A 217 16.35 4.01 -25.75
CA ASP A 217 15.40 4.99 -26.26
C ASP A 217 16.03 6.40 -26.28
N PRO A 218 16.20 7.04 -27.46
CA PRO A 218 16.79 8.38 -27.55
C PRO A 218 15.96 9.47 -26.87
N ALA A 219 14.67 9.21 -26.55
CA ALA A 219 13.83 10.12 -25.79
C ALA A 219 14.02 9.99 -24.26
N SER A 220 14.74 8.98 -23.78
CA SER A 220 15.04 8.82 -22.36
C SER A 220 16.24 9.68 -21.95
N ARG A 221 16.24 10.10 -20.69
CA ARG A 221 17.35 10.85 -20.10
C ARG A 221 18.11 9.96 -19.13
N VAL A 222 19.44 10.00 -19.21
CA VAL A 222 20.35 9.30 -18.29
C VAL A 222 21.19 10.36 -17.60
N GLU A 223 21.08 10.44 -16.28
CA GLU A 223 21.81 11.38 -15.44
C GLU A 223 22.73 10.59 -14.51
N PRO A 224 24.02 10.98 -14.36
CA PRO A 224 24.88 10.37 -13.34
C PRO A 224 24.26 10.55 -11.95
N ARG A 225 24.41 9.54 -11.10
CA ARG A 225 24.11 9.62 -9.67
C ARG A 225 25.42 9.56 -8.91
N ASP A 226 25.50 10.22 -7.76
CA ASP A 226 26.67 10.13 -6.87
C ASP A 226 27.11 8.66 -6.67
N GLY A 227 28.38 8.37 -6.99
CA GLY A 227 28.94 7.02 -7.10
C GLY A 227 28.99 6.50 -8.55
N ASP A 228 28.94 5.17 -8.71
CA ASP A 228 29.00 4.50 -10.03
C ASP A 228 27.62 4.25 -10.66
N GLY A 229 26.60 5.00 -10.22
CA GLY A 229 25.20 4.80 -10.60
C GLY A 229 24.70 5.78 -11.67
N VAL A 230 23.61 5.42 -12.33
CA VAL A 230 22.85 6.34 -13.19
C VAL A 230 21.38 6.36 -12.79
N THR A 231 20.76 7.54 -12.92
CA THR A 231 19.32 7.72 -12.88
C THR A 231 18.81 7.72 -14.31
N VAL A 232 17.92 6.79 -14.64
CA VAL A 232 17.27 6.72 -15.95
C VAL A 232 15.86 7.25 -15.82
N THR A 233 15.57 8.34 -16.53
CA THR A 233 14.22 8.86 -16.71
C THR A 233 13.71 8.41 -18.08
N PRO A 234 12.76 7.46 -18.13
CA PRO A 234 12.22 6.96 -19.40
C PRO A 234 11.56 8.07 -20.21
N GLY A 235 11.61 7.93 -21.55
CA GLY A 235 10.81 8.76 -22.45
C GLY A 235 9.31 8.65 -22.17
N ARG A 236 8.54 9.71 -22.46
CA ARG A 236 7.10 9.79 -22.15
C ARG A 236 6.25 8.70 -22.82
N SER A 237 6.72 8.15 -23.93
CA SER A 237 6.04 7.07 -24.67
C SER A 237 6.32 5.68 -24.10
N MET A 238 7.21 5.54 -23.11
CA MET A 238 7.57 4.25 -22.55
C MET A 238 6.50 3.76 -21.57
N ALA A 239 5.66 2.85 -22.04
CA ALA A 239 4.62 2.22 -21.23
C ALA A 239 5.13 0.96 -20.50
N ALA A 240 4.49 0.66 -19.38
CA ALA A 240 4.63 -0.61 -18.68
C ALA A 240 4.23 -1.78 -19.58
N ARG A 241 4.86 -2.94 -19.36
CA ARG A 241 4.46 -4.21 -19.99
C ARG A 241 3.83 -5.11 -18.96
N PHE A 242 2.69 -5.67 -19.31
CA PHE A 242 1.95 -6.60 -18.46
C PHE A 242 2.06 -8.02 -18.99
N ALA A 243 2.13 -8.99 -18.08
CA ALA A 243 2.09 -10.41 -18.37
C ALA A 243 0.68 -10.84 -18.82
N ASP A 244 0.59 -11.96 -19.52
CA ASP A 244 -0.70 -12.54 -19.90
C ASP A 244 -1.51 -12.90 -18.64
N PRO A 245 -2.82 -12.59 -18.56
CA PRO A 245 -3.65 -12.93 -17.41
C PRO A 245 -3.67 -14.43 -17.05
N ALA A 246 -3.54 -15.32 -18.03
CA ALA A 246 -3.45 -16.76 -17.81
C ALA A 246 -2.17 -17.16 -17.07
N THR A 247 -1.08 -16.41 -17.25
CA THR A 247 0.17 -16.56 -16.50
C THR A 247 0.09 -15.87 -15.15
N ALA A 248 -0.43 -14.64 -15.09
CA ALA A 248 -0.44 -13.83 -13.88
C ALA A 248 -1.38 -14.40 -12.81
N ARG A 249 -2.64 -14.72 -13.16
CA ARG A 249 -3.70 -15.08 -12.18
C ARG A 249 -3.34 -16.23 -11.25
N PRO A 250 -2.78 -17.37 -11.71
CA PRO A 250 -2.35 -18.45 -10.82
C PRO A 250 -1.29 -17.99 -9.79
N MET A 251 -0.38 -17.11 -10.19
CA MET A 251 0.66 -16.55 -9.33
C MET A 251 0.10 -15.55 -8.33
N GLN A 252 -0.85 -14.70 -8.72
CA GLN A 252 -1.55 -13.84 -7.77
C GLN A 252 -2.33 -14.66 -6.73
N ALA A 253 -2.97 -15.75 -7.16
CA ALA A 253 -3.68 -16.65 -6.25
C ALA A 253 -2.72 -17.36 -5.29
N LEU A 254 -1.51 -17.72 -5.74
CA LEU A 254 -0.47 -18.25 -4.87
C LEU A 254 0.00 -17.20 -3.86
N ALA A 255 0.31 -15.99 -4.31
CA ALA A 255 0.73 -14.88 -3.47
C ALA A 255 -0.32 -14.59 -2.38
N ARG A 256 -1.61 -14.55 -2.71
CA ARG A 256 -2.68 -14.36 -1.71
C ARG A 256 -2.72 -15.44 -0.63
N ARG A 257 -2.32 -16.68 -0.94
CA ARG A 257 -2.29 -17.77 0.05
C ARG A 257 -1.09 -17.67 0.99
N THR A 258 0.02 -17.06 0.57
CA THR A 258 1.26 -17.01 1.36
C THR A 258 1.50 -15.65 2.01
N ILE A 259 0.90 -14.57 1.48
CA ILE A 259 1.22 -13.18 1.83
C ILE A 259 1.14 -12.91 3.34
N ARG A 260 0.16 -13.47 4.04
CA ARG A 260 0.03 -13.28 5.50
C ARG A 260 1.27 -13.78 6.23
N ALA A 261 1.70 -15.01 5.92
CA ALA A 261 2.88 -15.60 6.54
C ALA A 261 4.17 -14.86 6.16
N ASP A 262 4.24 -14.37 4.92
CA ASP A 262 5.38 -13.59 4.43
C ASP A 262 5.49 -12.22 5.14
N LEU A 263 4.35 -11.53 5.35
CA LEU A 263 4.29 -10.27 6.11
C LEU A 263 4.66 -10.47 7.60
N CYS A 264 4.17 -11.55 8.24
CA CYS A 264 4.58 -11.88 9.62
C CYS A 264 6.10 -12.07 9.69
N ARG A 265 6.67 -12.91 8.81
CA ARG A 265 8.10 -13.20 8.77
C ARG A 265 8.93 -11.93 8.55
N MET A 266 8.50 -11.09 7.61
CA MET A 266 9.13 -9.80 7.32
C MET A 266 9.21 -8.93 8.57
N LEU A 267 8.10 -8.74 9.29
CA LEU A 267 8.10 -7.89 10.49
C LEU A 267 8.88 -8.50 11.66
N ASP A 268 8.91 -9.82 11.80
CA ASP A 268 9.72 -10.49 12.82
C ASP A 268 11.23 -10.32 12.56
N GLN A 269 11.66 -10.39 11.29
CA GLN A 269 13.06 -10.16 10.90
C GLN A 269 13.53 -8.72 11.18
N MET A 270 12.63 -7.74 11.21
CA MET A 270 12.98 -6.35 11.52
C MET A 270 13.16 -6.09 13.02
N ARG A 271 12.86 -7.07 13.89
CA ARG A 271 13.04 -6.95 15.35
C ARG A 271 14.43 -7.38 15.81
N THR A 272 15.14 -8.15 14.99
CA THR A 272 16.47 -8.70 15.30
C THR A 272 17.55 -7.75 14.87
#